data_AF-A0A0N1NKX2-F1
#
_entry.id   AF-A0A0N1NKX2-F1
#
_cell.length_a   1.000
_cell.length_b   1.000
_cell.length_c   1.000
_cell.angle_alpha   90.00
_cell.angle_beta   90.00
_cell.angle_gamma   90.00
#
_symmetry.space_group_name_H-M   'P 1'
#
loop_
_entity.id
_entity.type
_entity.pdbx_description
1 polymer ?
#
loop_
_entity_poly.entity_id
_entity_poly.type
_entity_poly.pdbx_seq_one_letter_code
_entity_poly.pdbx_strand_id
1 'polypeptide(L)' 'MTVTEQQETYDDGEQAGDLNRAIGKQVKVLRERAGLTQKELGDRLGYSEDLVSSLERGRRTPLNCWMPGGC' A
#
# COMPACT_ATOMS: atom_id res chain seq x y z
N MET A 1 -16.50 -38.91 -9.68
CA MET A 1 -16.49 -38.91 -8.20
C MET A 1 -15.03 -38.95 -7.80
N THR A 2 -14.37 -37.94 -7.26
CA THR A 2 -14.67 -36.56 -6.85
C THR A 2 -13.30 -35.90 -6.93
N VAL A 3 -13.14 -34.84 -7.73
CA VAL A 3 -11.92 -34.01 -7.66
C VAL A 3 -11.98 -33.36 -6.29
N THR A 4 -11.15 -33.83 -5.36
CA THR A 4 -10.96 -33.22 -4.05
C THR A 4 -10.24 -31.89 -4.28
N GLU A 5 -11.03 -30.82 -4.39
CA GLU A 5 -10.58 -29.45 -4.15
C GLU A 5 -9.98 -29.40 -2.75
N GLN A 6 -8.66 -29.43 -2.69
CA GLN A 6 -7.93 -29.10 -1.48
C GLN A 6 -7.89 -27.58 -1.41
N GLN A 7 -8.91 -27.02 -0.77
CA GLN A 7 -8.94 -25.64 -0.34
C GLN A 7 -7.91 -25.48 0.77
N GLU A 8 -6.66 -25.21 0.39
CA GLU A 8 -5.60 -24.80 1.32
C GLU A 8 -6.01 -23.47 1.93
N THR A 9 -6.07 -23.42 3.26
CA THR A 9 -6.38 -22.21 4.00
C THR A 9 -5.14 -21.32 3.96
N TYR A 10 -5.08 -20.44 2.97
CA TYR A 10 -4.03 -19.45 2.86
C TYR A 10 -4.09 -18.53 4.09
N ASP A 11 -2.96 -18.38 4.78
CA ASP A 11 -2.76 -17.30 5.74
C ASP A 11 -2.77 -15.98 4.94
N ASP A 12 -3.97 -15.48 4.68
CA ASP A 12 -4.24 -14.24 3.93
C ASP A 12 -3.51 -13.03 4.57
N GLY A 13 -3.18 -13.13 5.86
CA GLY A 13 -2.51 -12.09 6.64
C GLY A 13 -1.04 -11.88 6.26
N GLU A 14 -0.22 -12.93 6.22
CA GLU A 14 1.19 -12.81 5.82
C GLU A 14 1.35 -12.46 4.35
N GLN A 15 0.57 -13.09 3.48
CA GLN A 15 0.72 -12.93 2.04
C GLN A 15 0.33 -11.51 1.58
N ALA A 16 -0.69 -10.91 2.19
CA ALA A 16 -1.03 -9.50 1.99
C ALA A 16 0.05 -8.55 2.55
N GLY A 17 0.70 -8.92 3.66
CA GLY A 17 1.79 -8.14 4.26
C GLY A 17 3.01 -8.02 3.36
N ASP A 18 3.43 -9.13 2.75
CA ASP A 18 4.58 -9.16 1.82
C ASP A 18 4.31 -8.36 0.55
N LEU A 19 3.10 -8.48 -0.02
CA LEU A 19 2.68 -7.67 -1.15
C LEU A 19 2.68 -6.19 -0.81
N ASN A 20 2.12 -5.80 0.34
CA ASN A 20 2.11 -4.41 0.80
C ASN A 20 3.53 -3.86 0.99
N ARG A 21 4.46 -4.67 1.50
CA ARG A 21 5.88 -4.30 1.63
C ARG A 21 6.55 -4.14 0.27
N ALA A 22 6.25 -4.99 -0.70
CA ALA A 22 6.78 -4.88 -2.06
C ALA A 22 6.27 -3.60 -2.75
N ILE A 23 4.97 -3.32 -2.66
CA ILE A 23 4.34 -2.11 -3.19
C ILE A 23 4.93 -0.86 -2.50
N GLY A 24 5.04 -0.86 -1.17
CA GLY A 24 5.62 0.25 -0.42
C GLY A 24 7.05 0.60 -0.85
N LYS A 25 7.89 -0.41 -1.11
CA LYS A 25 9.24 -0.20 -1.67
C LYS A 25 9.19 0.45 -3.05
N GLN A 26 8.29 -0.01 -3.92
CA GLN A 26 8.15 0.57 -5.26
C GLN A 26 7.69 2.03 -5.21
N VAL A 27 6.73 2.36 -4.35
CA VAL A 27 6.26 3.74 -4.13
C VAL A 27 7.43 4.63 -3.71
N LYS A 28 8.26 4.17 -2.76
CA LYS A 28 9.45 4.91 -2.33
C LYS A 28 10.42 5.17 -3.49
N VAL A 29 10.72 4.15 -4.29
CA VAL A 29 11.62 4.28 -5.46
C VAL A 29 11.06 5.27 -6.47
N LEU A 30 9.77 5.20 -6.78
CA LEU A 30 9.12 6.13 -7.72
C LEU A 30 9.10 7.56 -7.18
N ARG A 31 8.83 7.74 -5.88
CA ARG A 31 8.87 9.05 -5.21
C ARG A 31 10.25 9.69 -5.32
N GLU A 32 11.30 8.94 -5.00
CA GLU A 32 12.68 9.41 -5.06
C GLU A 32 13.12 9.74 -6.48
N ARG A 33 12.72 8.91 -7.47
CA ARG A 33 12.97 9.19 -8.90
C ARG A 33 12.23 10.43 -9.40
N ALA A 34 11.08 10.74 -8.83
CA ALA A 34 10.33 11.95 -9.10
C ALA A 34 10.88 13.18 -8.36
N GLY A 35 11.89 13.02 -7.49
CA GLY A 35 12.47 14.10 -6.68
C GLY A 35 11.52 14.65 -5.62
N LEU A 36 10.49 13.89 -5.23
CA LEU A 36 9.47 14.34 -4.29
C LEU A 36 9.83 13.94 -2.85
N THR A 37 9.48 14.78 -1.89
CA THR A 37 9.45 14.44 -0.46
C THR A 37 8.19 13.62 -0.13
N GLN A 38 8.17 12.97 1.04
CA GLN A 38 6.98 12.22 1.48
C GLN A 38 5.77 13.15 1.65
N LYS A 39 6.00 14.37 2.19
CA LYS A 39 4.98 15.40 2.30
C LYS A 39 4.43 15.83 0.94
N GLU A 40 5.28 16.11 -0.05
CA GLU A 40 4.80 16.53 -1.39
C GLU A 40 4.05 15.41 -2.12
N LEU A 41 4.47 14.16 -1.95
CA LEU A 41 3.71 13.02 -2.46
C LEU A 41 2.35 12.92 -1.76
N GLY A 42 2.32 13.13 -0.44
CA GLY A 42 1.09 13.18 0.35
C GLY A 42 0.14 14.27 -0.14
N ASP A 43 0.62 15.50 -0.25
CA ASP A 43 -0.13 16.66 -0.71
C ASP A 43 -0.77 16.43 -2.10
N ARG A 44 -0.07 15.71 -3.00
CA ARG A 44 -0.59 15.36 -4.34
C ARG A 44 -1.64 14.24 -4.33
N LEU A 45 -1.51 13.30 -3.39
CA LEU A 45 -2.42 12.16 -3.26
C LEU A 45 -3.59 12.44 -2.31
N GLY A 46 -3.57 13.56 -1.57
CA GLY A 46 -4.51 13.82 -0.48
C GLY A 46 -4.19 13.05 0.82
N TYR A 47 -2.95 12.58 0.95
CA TYR A 47 -2.48 11.82 2.11
C TYR A 47 -1.66 12.68 3.06
N SER A 48 -1.76 12.36 4.36
CA SER A 48 -0.78 12.87 5.32
C SER A 48 0.59 12.25 5.07
N GLU A 49 1.64 12.99 5.44
CA GLU A 49 3.02 12.50 5.38
C GLU A 49 3.19 11.17 6.13
N ASP A 50 2.58 11.04 7.31
CA ASP A 50 2.58 9.79 8.10
C ASP A 50 1.99 8.60 7.35
N LEU A 51 0.93 8.84 6.57
CA LEU A 51 0.28 7.79 5.77
C LEU A 51 1.19 7.35 4.63
N VAL A 52 1.82 8.29 3.93
CA VAL A 52 2.85 7.98 2.91
C VAL A 52 3.99 7.18 3.54
N SER A 53 4.46 7.60 4.71
CA SER A 53 5.50 6.90 5.46
C SER A 53 5.07 5.46 5.83
N SER A 54 3.82 5.27 6.25
CA SER A 54 3.27 3.95 6.59
C SER A 54 3.14 3.04 5.35
N LEU A 55 2.71 3.62 4.23
CA LEU A 55 2.60 2.97 2.93
C LEU A 55 3.96 2.48 2.44
N GLU A 56 4.99 3.33 2.50
CA GLU A 56 6.36 2.93 2.09
C GLU A 56 6.94 1.79 2.93
N ARG A 57 6.47 1.63 4.18
CA ARG A 57 6.85 0.51 5.06
C ARG A 57 5.98 -0.74 4.88
N GLY A 58 4.94 -0.67 4.05
CA GLY A 58 3.99 -1.76 3.83
C GLY A 58 3.04 -2.02 5.01
N ARG A 59 2.86 -1.04 5.91
CA ARG A 59 2.00 -1.19 7.10
C ARG A 59 0.53 -0.83 6.87
N ARG A 60 0.22 -0.12 5.78
CA ARG A 60 -1.14 0.25 5.40
C ARG A 60 -1.32 0.19 3.89
N THR A 61 -2.48 -0.30 3.47
CA THR A 61 -3.02 -0.15 2.11
C THR A 61 -3.44 1.30 1.90
N PRO A 62 -3.22 1.89 0.71
CA PRO A 62 -3.66 3.26 0.45
C PRO A 62 -5.16 3.38 0.65
N LEU A 63 -5.57 4.26 1.58
CA LEU A 63 -6.98 4.58 1.80
C LEU A 63 -7.45 5.43 0.61
N ASN A 64 -8.58 5.12 -0.01
CA ASN A 64 -9.09 5.99 -1.06
C ASN A 64 -9.49 7.34 -0.40
N CYS A 65 -8.76 8.42 -0.70
CA CYS A 65 -9.17 9.78 -0.30
C CYS A 65 -9.40 10.68 -1.52
N TRP A 66 -9.52 10.09 -2.72
CA TRP A 66 -9.92 10.82 -3.94
C TRP A 66 -11.41 11.28 -3.87
N MET A 67 -12.16 11.01 -2.81
CA MET A 67 -13.48 11.62 -2.66
C MET A 67 -13.37 13.09 -2.23
N PRO A 68 -13.99 14.03 -2.98
CA PRO A 68 -14.08 15.42 -2.54
C PRO A 68 -14.89 15.48 -1.24
N GLY A 69 -14.26 15.92 -0.16
CA GLY A 69 -14.86 16.00 1.18
C GLY A 69 -14.24 15.11 2.27
N GLY A 70 -13.07 14.51 2.04
CA GLY A 70 -12.26 13.88 3.10
C GLY A 70 -10.76 14.15 2.86
N CYS A 71 -9.90 14.26 3.87
CA CYS A 71 -10.01 13.86 5.28
C CYS A 71 -11.06 14.57 6.16
#